data_AF-A0A914V4Q2-F1
#
_entry.id   AF-A0A914V4Q2-F1
#
_cell.length_a   1.000
_cell.length_b   1.000
_cell.length_c   1.000
_cell.angle_alpha   90.00
_cell.angle_beta   90.00
_cell.angle_gamma   90.00
#
_symmetry.space_group_name_H-M   'P 1'
#
loop_
_entity.id
_entity.type
_entity.pdbx_description
1 polymer ?
#
loop_
_entity_poly.entity_id
_entity_poly.type
_entity_poly.pdbx_seq_one_letter_code
_entity_poly.pdbx_strand_id
1 'polypeptide(L)'
;IKAIEQKRQHAEITRNRIEEEIRENHPYFDRPLFAVGRESRFRRLCQTIVYAKYIPTTMDAVTGKLIQRKYSEIHELVGLMTYLDWTMVILTSLSCISMLFESPWPVGGNNLVFNNPYLQISEYMFVLAMTFELVVKLLANGLFFTPKAVVRDAGGVMTVFIYLTSLIFLIWMPKHVKINSGAQLLLLFRAMRPLRIYTLVPHIRRVVVELCKGFKEIMLVTVLLFVLMFIFASFGVQIAGGKLAKCNDNNITNQEDCTGTFWQKVFVTRLDVYGKNDDVLHPQILVPRAWYLFELV
;
A
#
# COMPACT_ATOMS: atom_id res chain seq x y z
N ILE A 1 -31.53 -10.13 -15.97
CA ILE A 1 -30.92 -9.01 -16.73
C ILE A 1 -31.71 -7.72 -16.52
N LYS A 2 -33.00 -7.65 -16.92
CA LYS A 2 -33.87 -6.47 -16.72
C LYS A 2 -33.94 -5.91 -15.28
N ALA A 3 -34.01 -6.77 -14.27
CA ALA A 3 -34.06 -6.33 -12.86
C ALA A 3 -32.75 -5.66 -12.37
N ILE A 4 -31.60 -6.07 -12.94
CA ILE A 4 -30.29 -5.48 -12.62
C ILE A 4 -30.16 -4.12 -13.33
N GLU A 5 -30.63 -4.02 -14.58
CA GLU A 5 -30.68 -2.75 -15.33
C GLU A 5 -31.61 -1.73 -14.66
N GLN A 6 -32.79 -2.15 -14.20
CA GLN A 6 -33.71 -1.28 -13.47
C GLN A 6 -33.10 -0.76 -12.15
N LYS A 7 -32.43 -1.63 -11.38
CA LYS A 7 -31.71 -1.18 -10.15
C LYS A 7 -30.61 -0.17 -10.48
N ARG A 8 -29.90 -0.36 -11.60
CA ARG A 8 -28.83 0.56 -12.05
C ARG A 8 -29.39 1.92 -12.48
N GLN A 9 -30.47 1.93 -13.25
CA GLN A 9 -31.18 3.15 -13.65
C GLN A 9 -31.75 3.90 -12.45
N HIS A 10 -32.36 3.18 -11.51
CA HIS A 10 -32.92 3.79 -10.30
C HIS A 10 -31.82 4.41 -9.41
N ALA A 11 -30.65 3.77 -9.32
CA ALA A 11 -29.49 4.32 -8.62
C ALA A 11 -28.92 5.56 -9.32
N GLU A 12 -28.87 5.60 -10.66
CA GLU A 12 -28.45 6.77 -11.43
C GLU A 12 -29.41 7.95 -11.24
N ILE A 13 -30.72 7.72 -11.33
CA ILE A 13 -31.74 8.76 -11.12
C ILE A 13 -31.65 9.33 -9.70
N THR A 14 -31.51 8.46 -8.69
CA THR A 14 -31.37 8.89 -7.29
C THR A 14 -30.10 9.71 -7.08
N ARG A 15 -28.98 9.30 -7.71
CA ARG A 15 -27.72 10.04 -7.63
C ARG A 15 -27.81 11.43 -8.26
N ASN A 16 -28.43 11.52 -9.44
CA ASN A 16 -28.60 12.80 -10.14
C ASN A 16 -29.50 13.75 -9.34
N ARG A 17 -30.58 13.23 -8.76
CA ARG A 17 -31.50 14.00 -7.93
C ARG A 17 -30.82 14.55 -6.67
N ILE A 18 -30.03 13.73 -5.98
CA ILE A 18 -29.20 14.16 -4.85
C ILE A 18 -28.19 15.23 -5.29
N GLU A 19 -27.54 15.05 -6.45
CA GLU A 19 -26.57 16.02 -6.98
C GLU A 19 -27.23 17.37 -7.34
N GLU A 20 -28.46 17.36 -7.84
CA GLU A 20 -29.28 18.55 -8.10
C GLU A 20 -29.72 19.24 -6.80
N GLU A 21 -30.23 18.50 -5.82
CA GLU A 21 -30.63 19.04 -4.51
C GLU A 21 -29.46 19.70 -3.76
N ILE A 22 -28.25 19.12 -3.84
CA ILE A 22 -27.06 19.70 -3.22
C ILE A 22 -26.61 20.96 -4.00
N ARG A 23 -26.80 20.99 -5.33
CA ARG A 23 -26.48 22.16 -6.17
C ARG A 23 -27.43 23.33 -5.91
N GLU A 24 -28.71 23.07 -5.66
CA GLU A 24 -29.70 24.10 -5.35
C GLU A 24 -29.54 24.66 -3.93
N ASN A 25 -29.20 23.83 -2.94
CA ASN A 25 -29.14 24.24 -1.54
C ASN A 25 -27.82 24.91 -1.11
N HIS A 26 -26.74 24.82 -1.90
CA HIS A 26 -25.45 25.44 -1.56
C HIS A 26 -25.05 26.54 -2.54
N PRO A 27 -25.18 27.84 -2.21
CA PRO A 27 -24.71 28.95 -3.06
C PRO A 27 -23.17 29.00 -3.28
N TYR A 28 -22.43 28.13 -2.57
CA TYR A 28 -20.98 27.90 -2.72
C TYR A 28 -20.64 26.60 -3.46
N PHE A 29 -21.63 25.82 -3.88
CA PHE A 29 -21.45 24.67 -4.76
C PHE A 29 -20.83 25.17 -6.08
N ASP A 30 -19.71 24.58 -6.48
CA ASP A 30 -18.93 25.04 -7.64
C ASP A 30 -18.35 26.47 -7.54
N ARG A 31 -17.93 26.92 -6.35
CA ARG A 31 -16.86 27.94 -6.28
C ARG A 31 -15.50 27.24 -6.23
N PRO A 32 -14.81 27.06 -7.37
CA PRO A 32 -13.43 26.63 -7.32
C PRO A 32 -12.62 27.69 -6.58
N LEU A 33 -11.49 27.27 -6.01
CA LEU A 33 -10.42 28.10 -5.47
C LEU A 33 -10.48 29.54 -6.02
N PHE A 34 -10.53 30.55 -5.14
CA PHE A 34 -10.72 31.99 -5.41
C PHE A 34 -9.88 32.62 -6.57
N ALA A 35 -8.97 31.87 -7.20
CA ALA A 35 -8.05 32.29 -8.25
C ALA A 35 -8.50 31.98 -9.70
N VAL A 36 -9.43 31.05 -9.98
CA VAL A 36 -9.76 30.65 -11.37
C VAL A 36 -11.27 30.71 -11.64
N GLY A 37 -11.67 31.55 -12.59
CA GLY A 37 -13.07 31.74 -12.99
C GLY A 37 -13.75 30.47 -13.52
N ARG A 38 -15.05 30.33 -13.20
CA ARG A 38 -15.94 29.19 -13.46
C ARG A 38 -15.99 28.74 -14.94
N GLU A 39 -15.73 29.66 -15.87
CA GLU A 39 -15.83 29.53 -17.34
C GLU A 39 -14.47 29.63 -18.07
N SER A 40 -13.34 29.52 -17.38
CA SER A 40 -12.03 29.68 -18.04
C SER A 40 -11.76 28.58 -19.09
N ARG A 41 -11.20 28.98 -20.25
CA ARG A 41 -10.75 28.03 -21.30
C ARG A 41 -9.77 26.99 -20.74
N PHE A 42 -9.01 27.37 -19.71
CA PHE A 42 -8.06 26.52 -19.01
C PHE A 42 -8.75 25.34 -18.30
N ARG A 43 -9.88 25.57 -17.62
CA ARG A 43 -10.65 24.48 -16.98
C ARG A 43 -11.19 23.49 -17.99
N ARG A 44 -11.72 23.98 -19.13
CA ARG A 44 -12.21 23.10 -20.21
C ARG A 44 -11.07 22.24 -20.77
N LEU A 45 -9.88 22.81 -20.96
CA LEU A 45 -8.70 22.05 -21.35
C LEU A 45 -8.36 20.95 -20.33
N CYS A 46 -8.29 21.28 -19.03
CA CYS A 46 -8.02 20.30 -17.98
C CYS A 46 -9.10 19.21 -17.92
N GLN A 47 -10.38 19.56 -18.08
CA GLN A 47 -11.46 18.59 -18.14
C GLN A 47 -11.32 17.65 -19.34
N THR A 48 -10.99 18.17 -20.52
CA THR A 48 -10.73 17.35 -21.70
C THR A 48 -9.57 16.38 -21.43
N ILE A 49 -8.49 16.82 -20.78
CA ILE A 49 -7.33 15.96 -20.46
C ILE A 49 -7.70 14.89 -19.43
N VAL A 50 -8.40 15.25 -18.34
CA VAL A 50 -8.77 14.32 -17.27
C VAL A 50 -9.77 13.27 -17.76
N TYR A 51 -10.76 13.68 -18.54
CA TYR A 51 -11.82 12.78 -19.01
C TYR A 51 -11.52 12.14 -20.38
N ALA A 52 -10.35 12.41 -20.97
CA ALA A 52 -9.91 11.74 -22.18
C ALA A 52 -9.79 10.24 -21.92
N LYS A 53 -10.60 9.46 -22.64
CA LYS A 53 -10.74 8.03 -22.46
C LYS A 53 -10.88 7.35 -23.82
N TYR A 54 -10.29 6.18 -23.96
CA TYR A 54 -10.45 5.35 -25.16
C TYR A 54 -11.86 4.76 -25.20
N ILE A 55 -12.60 5.00 -26.30
CA ILE A 55 -13.93 4.44 -26.54
C ILE A 55 -13.76 3.29 -27.55
N PRO A 56 -13.96 2.02 -27.13
CA PRO A 56 -13.67 0.86 -27.98
C PRO A 56 -14.73 0.61 -29.06
N THR A 57 -15.95 1.13 -28.90
CA THR A 57 -17.08 0.89 -29.79
C THR A 57 -17.12 1.90 -30.93
N THR A 58 -16.64 1.51 -32.12
CA THR A 58 -16.89 2.26 -33.35
C THR A 58 -18.07 1.63 -34.08
N MET A 59 -19.15 2.39 -34.28
CA MET A 59 -20.29 1.96 -35.10
C MET A 59 -19.98 2.23 -36.58
N ASP A 60 -20.28 1.28 -37.46
CA ASP A 60 -20.18 1.51 -38.90
C ASP A 60 -21.19 2.58 -39.33
N ALA A 61 -20.70 3.67 -39.94
CA ALA A 61 -21.52 4.79 -40.40
C ALA A 61 -22.56 4.39 -41.47
N VAL A 62 -22.34 3.26 -42.15
CA VAL A 62 -23.20 2.76 -43.24
C VAL A 62 -24.15 1.66 -42.76
N THR A 63 -23.73 0.82 -41.82
CA THR A 63 -24.44 -0.42 -41.45
C THR A 63 -25.12 -0.34 -40.08
N GLY A 64 -24.75 0.62 -39.23
CA GLY A 64 -25.26 0.74 -37.85
C GLY A 64 -24.90 -0.44 -36.94
N LYS A 65 -24.16 -1.43 -37.44
CA LYS A 65 -23.70 -2.60 -36.69
C LYS A 65 -22.38 -2.28 -36.00
N LEU A 66 -22.18 -2.90 -34.83
CA LEU A 66 -20.92 -2.82 -34.09
C LEU A 66 -19.84 -3.57 -34.88
N ILE A 67 -18.73 -2.89 -35.20
CA ILE A 67 -17.58 -3.52 -35.84
C ILE A 67 -16.98 -4.52 -34.85
N GLN A 68 -17.07 -5.80 -35.18
CA GLN A 68 -16.41 -6.88 -34.42
C GLN A 68 -14.90 -6.81 -34.70
N ARG A 69 -14.14 -6.18 -33.81
CA ARG A 69 -12.66 -6.08 -33.92
C ARG A 69 -11.99 -7.31 -33.32
N LYS A 70 -10.93 -7.78 -33.98
CA LYS A 70 -10.03 -8.82 -33.42
C LYS A 70 -9.42 -8.28 -32.11
N TYR A 71 -9.44 -9.07 -31.04
CA TYR A 71 -9.03 -8.67 -29.68
C TYR A 71 -9.93 -7.62 -28.98
N SER A 72 -11.25 -7.76 -29.09
CA SER A 72 -12.23 -6.89 -28.39
C SER A 72 -11.94 -6.72 -26.89
N GLU A 73 -11.55 -7.79 -26.20
CA GLU A 73 -11.22 -7.80 -24.77
C GLU A 73 -10.10 -6.80 -24.39
N ILE A 74 -9.05 -6.70 -25.22
CA ILE A 74 -7.91 -5.80 -24.96
C ILE A 74 -8.34 -4.34 -25.12
N HIS A 75 -9.17 -4.05 -26.12
CA HIS A 75 -9.70 -2.72 -26.35
C HIS A 75 -10.67 -2.29 -25.23
N GLU A 76 -11.44 -3.23 -24.69
CA GLU A 76 -12.29 -2.99 -23.52
C GLU A 76 -11.47 -2.74 -22.25
N LEU A 77 -10.37 -3.48 -22.05
CA LEU A 77 -9.43 -3.27 -20.95
C LEU A 77 -8.75 -1.89 -21.04
N VAL A 78 -8.25 -1.50 -22.22
CA VAL A 78 -7.64 -0.18 -22.45
C VAL A 78 -8.68 0.93 -22.22
N GLY A 79 -9.92 0.69 -22.64
CA GLY A 79 -11.08 1.54 -22.38
C GLY A 79 -11.64 1.45 -20.96
N LEU A 80 -10.96 0.83 -19.98
CA LEU A 80 -11.41 0.85 -18.59
C LEU A 80 -11.08 2.19 -17.91
N MET A 81 -9.87 2.70 -18.18
CA MET A 81 -9.24 3.84 -17.49
C MET A 81 -9.07 5.05 -18.39
N THR A 82 -8.87 6.24 -17.81
CA THR A 82 -8.51 7.44 -18.58
C THR A 82 -7.05 7.36 -19.04
N TYR A 83 -6.69 8.08 -20.09
CA TYR A 83 -5.28 8.10 -20.55
C TYR A 83 -4.34 8.63 -19.48
N LEU A 84 -4.79 9.65 -18.72
CA LEU A 84 -4.03 10.20 -17.62
C LEU A 84 -3.82 9.17 -16.49
N ASP A 85 -4.83 8.35 -16.16
CA ASP A 85 -4.63 7.31 -15.15
C ASP A 85 -3.71 6.18 -15.66
N TRP A 86 -3.78 5.83 -16.95
CA TRP A 86 -2.87 4.86 -17.56
C TRP A 86 -1.40 5.31 -17.49
N THR A 87 -1.11 6.56 -17.82
CA THR A 87 0.27 7.09 -17.72
C THR A 87 0.74 7.06 -16.27
N MET A 88 -0.13 7.38 -15.30
CA MET A 88 0.22 7.31 -13.89
C MET A 88 0.45 5.89 -13.38
N VAL A 89 -0.30 4.88 -13.86
CA VAL A 89 -0.05 3.48 -13.52
C VAL A 89 1.33 3.05 -14.02
N ILE A 90 1.69 3.40 -15.27
CA ILE A 90 3.00 3.08 -15.86
C ILE A 90 4.14 3.79 -15.11
N LEU A 91 3.98 5.07 -14.76
CA LEU A 91 4.98 5.81 -14.00
C LEU A 91 5.13 5.28 -12.57
N THR A 92 4.03 4.85 -11.95
CA THR A 92 4.07 4.25 -10.61
C THR A 92 4.73 2.88 -10.65
N SER A 93 4.44 2.04 -11.66
CA SER A 93 5.09 0.74 -11.80
C SER A 93 6.59 0.91 -12.07
N LEU A 94 6.99 1.86 -12.92
CA LEU A 94 8.40 2.18 -13.15
C LEU A 94 9.10 2.67 -11.87
N SER A 95 8.46 3.51 -11.07
CA SER A 95 9.00 3.94 -9.77
C SER A 95 9.14 2.77 -8.80
N CYS A 96 8.18 1.84 -8.76
CA CYS A 96 8.28 0.64 -7.92
C CYS A 96 9.40 -0.28 -8.39
N ILE A 97 9.61 -0.42 -9.70
CA ILE A 97 10.75 -1.15 -10.26
C ILE A 97 12.07 -0.49 -9.85
N SER A 98 12.14 0.84 -9.92
CA SER A 98 13.30 1.62 -9.43
C SER A 98 13.59 1.37 -7.95
N MET A 99 12.55 1.25 -7.12
CA MET A 99 12.70 0.93 -5.70
C MET A 99 13.18 -0.50 -5.46
N LEU A 100 12.82 -1.46 -6.30
CA LEU A 100 13.31 -2.84 -6.20
C LEU A 100 14.82 -2.95 -6.42
N PHE A 101 15.40 -2.04 -7.21
CA PHE A 101 16.84 -1.95 -7.43
C PHE A 101 17.59 -1.23 -6.31
N GLU A 102 16.88 -0.67 -5.33
CA GLU A 102 17.52 -0.08 -4.14
C GLU A 102 17.90 -1.17 -3.14
N SER A 103 19.17 -1.23 -2.76
CA SER A 103 19.64 -2.15 -1.73
C SER A 103 19.39 -1.56 -0.33
N PRO A 104 18.80 -2.32 0.62
CA PRO A 104 18.63 -1.84 1.98
C PRO A 104 19.98 -1.65 2.69
N TRP A 105 20.11 -0.55 3.44
CA TRP A 105 21.19 -0.31 4.40
C TRP A 105 21.17 -1.41 5.49
N PRO A 106 22.27 -2.09 5.90
CA PRO A 106 23.68 -1.65 5.94
C PRO A 106 24.67 -2.44 5.06
N VAL A 107 24.22 -3.40 4.25
CA VAL A 107 25.10 -4.28 3.46
C VAL A 107 25.33 -3.74 2.05
N GLY A 108 26.25 -2.76 1.93
CA GLY A 108 26.73 -2.25 0.65
C GLY A 108 26.06 -0.94 0.22
N GLY A 109 26.51 0.18 0.81
CA GLY A 109 26.01 1.55 0.57
C GLY A 109 26.23 2.11 -0.85
N ASN A 110 26.45 1.28 -1.86
CA ASN A 110 26.70 1.70 -3.24
C ASN A 110 25.40 2.08 -3.98
N ASN A 111 24.28 1.39 -3.71
CA ASN A 111 23.00 1.55 -4.42
C ASN A 111 21.89 2.21 -3.56
N LEU A 112 22.25 3.11 -2.65
CA LEU A 112 21.27 3.93 -1.94
C LEU A 112 20.71 5.00 -2.88
N VAL A 113 19.42 5.34 -2.77
CA VAL A 113 18.78 6.39 -3.58
C VAL A 113 19.52 7.73 -3.54
N PHE A 114 20.23 8.02 -2.45
CA PHE A 114 21.01 9.25 -2.29
C PHE A 114 22.33 9.28 -3.06
N ASN A 115 22.91 8.11 -3.37
CA ASN A 115 24.23 8.00 -3.98
C ASN A 115 24.15 7.75 -5.50
N ASN A 116 23.05 7.16 -5.96
CA ASN A 116 22.87 6.83 -7.37
C ASN A 116 21.98 7.87 -8.08
N PRO A 117 22.54 8.70 -9.00
CA PRO A 117 21.79 9.74 -9.67
C PRO A 117 20.64 9.19 -10.53
N TYR A 118 20.73 7.97 -11.05
CA TYR A 118 19.66 7.36 -11.85
C TYR A 118 18.40 7.09 -11.00
N LEU A 119 18.57 6.57 -9.78
CA LEU A 119 17.47 6.35 -8.85
C LEU A 119 16.85 7.67 -8.41
N GLN A 120 17.68 8.67 -8.16
CA GLN A 120 17.22 10.02 -7.82
C GLN A 120 16.38 10.61 -8.97
N ILE A 121 16.85 10.57 -10.22
CA ILE A 121 16.11 11.10 -11.39
C ILE A 121 14.71 10.45 -11.50
N SER A 122 14.61 9.14 -11.29
CA SER A 122 13.33 8.41 -11.27
C SER A 122 12.36 8.96 -10.22
N GLU A 123 12.85 9.22 -9.00
CA GLU A 123 12.08 9.80 -7.90
C GLU A 123 11.57 11.22 -8.23
N TYR A 124 12.43 12.07 -8.82
CA TYR A 124 12.04 13.41 -9.26
C TYR A 124 10.97 13.36 -10.34
N MET A 125 11.14 12.51 -11.36
CA MET A 125 10.16 12.31 -12.43
C MET A 125 8.81 11.85 -11.89
N PHE A 126 8.81 10.95 -10.90
CA PHE A 126 7.59 10.47 -10.25
C PHE A 126 6.85 11.58 -9.49
N VAL A 127 7.55 12.36 -8.67
CA VAL A 127 6.94 13.47 -7.90
C VAL A 127 6.42 14.58 -8.82
N LEU A 128 7.16 14.91 -9.89
CA LEU A 128 6.73 15.88 -10.88
C LEU A 128 5.45 15.44 -11.61
N ALA A 129 5.40 14.18 -12.05
CA ALA A 129 4.21 13.63 -12.70
C ALA A 129 3.00 13.58 -11.75
N MET A 130 3.20 13.21 -10.47
CA MET A 130 2.13 13.25 -9.46
C MET A 130 1.65 14.68 -9.17
N THR A 131 2.57 15.64 -9.13
CA THR A 131 2.20 17.05 -8.96
C THR A 131 1.33 17.51 -10.13
N PHE A 132 1.76 17.23 -11.36
CA PHE A 132 1.01 17.58 -12.57
C PHE A 132 -0.38 16.95 -12.60
N GLU A 133 -0.47 15.65 -12.32
CA GLU A 133 -1.74 14.93 -12.25
C GLU A 133 -2.70 15.53 -11.21
N LEU A 134 -2.21 15.76 -9.99
CA LEU A 134 -3.03 16.31 -8.91
C LEU A 134 -3.49 17.73 -9.24
N VAL A 135 -2.63 18.57 -9.80
CA VAL A 135 -2.97 19.94 -10.24
C VAL A 135 -4.02 19.89 -11.34
N VAL A 136 -3.85 19.04 -12.36
CA VAL A 136 -4.82 18.92 -13.47
C VAL A 136 -6.17 18.42 -12.97
N LYS A 137 -6.20 17.42 -12.07
CA LYS A 137 -7.44 16.92 -11.44
C LYS A 137 -8.11 17.96 -10.55
N LEU A 138 -7.32 18.70 -9.76
CA LEU A 138 -7.79 19.78 -8.89
C LEU A 138 -8.40 20.92 -9.70
N LEU A 139 -7.79 21.31 -10.82
CA LEU A 139 -8.30 22.37 -11.70
C LEU A 139 -9.53 21.93 -12.51
N ALA A 140 -9.61 20.65 -12.92
CA ALA A 140 -10.79 20.12 -13.61
C ALA A 140 -12.00 19.99 -12.69
N ASN A 141 -11.80 19.37 -11.52
CA ASN A 141 -12.88 18.90 -10.64
C ASN A 141 -13.09 19.74 -9.38
N GLY A 142 -12.13 20.57 -8.96
CA GLY A 142 -12.18 21.34 -7.71
C GLY A 142 -11.65 20.55 -6.49
N LEU A 143 -11.35 21.28 -5.40
CA LEU A 143 -10.69 20.75 -4.20
C LEU A 143 -11.66 20.13 -3.18
N PHE A 144 -12.67 20.88 -2.70
CA PHE A 144 -13.58 20.46 -1.61
C PHE A 144 -15.08 20.66 -1.88
N PHE A 145 -15.49 21.71 -2.61
CA PHE A 145 -16.91 22.13 -2.74
C PHE A 145 -17.58 21.74 -4.07
N THR A 146 -17.18 20.60 -4.63
CA THR A 146 -17.69 20.08 -5.91
C THR A 146 -18.15 18.63 -5.75
N PRO A 147 -19.22 18.19 -6.45
CA PRO A 147 -19.75 16.82 -6.33
C PRO A 147 -18.73 15.75 -6.76
N LYS A 148 -17.72 16.14 -7.55
CA LYS A 148 -16.60 15.32 -8.02
C LYS A 148 -15.24 15.70 -7.37
N ALA A 149 -15.25 16.26 -6.16
CA ALA A 149 -14.03 16.66 -5.47
C ALA A 149 -12.99 15.53 -5.37
N VAL A 150 -11.71 15.89 -5.55
CA VAL A 150 -10.58 14.94 -5.54
C VAL A 150 -10.45 14.21 -4.19
N VAL A 151 -10.84 14.84 -3.08
CA VAL A 151 -10.68 14.32 -1.71
C VAL A 151 -12.01 13.86 -1.09
N ARG A 152 -12.94 13.34 -1.89
CA ARG A 152 -14.24 12.86 -1.37
C ARG A 152 -14.17 11.43 -0.80
N ASP A 153 -13.38 10.57 -1.45
CA ASP A 153 -13.32 9.15 -1.15
C ASP A 153 -11.98 8.80 -0.48
N ALA A 154 -11.93 7.71 0.31
CA ALA A 154 -10.71 7.26 0.98
C ALA A 154 -9.50 7.08 0.03
N GLY A 155 -9.74 6.69 -1.22
CA GLY A 155 -8.69 6.60 -2.24
C GLY A 155 -8.09 7.95 -2.64
N GLY A 156 -8.88 9.02 -2.64
CA GLY A 156 -8.42 10.39 -2.88
C GLY A 156 -7.54 10.90 -1.74
N VAL A 157 -7.95 10.65 -0.49
CA VAL A 157 -7.15 10.95 0.70
C VAL A 157 -5.81 10.22 0.66
N MET A 158 -5.81 8.92 0.35
CA MET A 158 -4.59 8.13 0.22
C MET A 158 -3.68 8.66 -0.89
N THR A 159 -4.22 9.10 -2.02
CA THR A 159 -3.45 9.69 -3.12
C THR A 159 -2.77 10.99 -2.69
N VAL A 160 -3.49 11.89 -2.02
CA VAL A 160 -2.93 13.14 -1.49
C VAL A 160 -1.87 12.86 -0.42
N PHE A 161 -2.09 11.87 0.45
CA PHE A 161 -1.12 11.48 1.47
C PHE A 161 0.18 10.91 0.88
N ILE A 162 0.09 10.04 -0.14
CA ILE A 162 1.26 9.51 -0.86
C ILE A 162 2.01 10.65 -1.57
N TYR A 163 1.29 11.62 -2.13
CA TYR A 163 1.88 12.81 -2.74
C TYR A 163 2.65 13.66 -1.71
N LEU A 164 2.02 14.00 -0.59
CA LEU A 164 2.64 14.81 0.47
C LEU A 164 3.88 14.14 1.05
N THR A 165 3.81 12.83 1.34
CA THR A 165 4.97 12.08 1.86
C THR A 165 6.12 12.02 0.85
N SER A 166 5.81 11.84 -0.44
CA SER A 166 6.82 11.85 -1.51
C SER A 166 7.43 13.24 -1.72
N LEU A 167 6.64 14.31 -1.59
CA LEU A 167 7.10 15.69 -1.70
C LEU A 167 8.01 16.07 -0.52
N ILE A 168 7.60 15.75 0.71
CA ILE A 168 8.41 15.99 1.93
C ILE A 168 9.73 15.24 1.84
N PHE A 169 9.71 13.99 1.36
CA PHE A 169 10.92 13.19 1.16
C PHE A 169 11.88 13.84 0.15
N LEU A 170 11.35 14.36 -0.97
CA LEU A 170 12.13 15.03 -2.00
C LEU A 170 12.75 16.35 -1.50
N ILE A 171 12.01 17.13 -0.71
CA ILE A 171 12.51 18.39 -0.13
C ILE A 171 13.59 18.12 0.93
N TRP A 172 13.39 17.12 1.79
CA TRP A 172 14.27 16.89 2.93
C TRP A 172 15.55 16.12 2.55
N MET A 173 15.48 15.18 1.59
CA MET A 173 16.63 14.39 1.10
C MET A 173 17.66 14.03 2.20
N PRO A 174 17.25 13.28 3.25
CA PRO A 174 18.11 13.04 4.40
C PRO A 174 19.29 12.15 4.04
N LYS A 175 20.51 12.71 4.06
CA LYS A 175 21.74 11.97 3.74
C LYS A 175 22.09 10.86 4.74
N HIS A 176 21.60 10.94 5.97
CA HIS A 176 21.89 9.99 7.04
C HIS A 176 20.58 9.58 7.74
N VAL A 177 20.27 8.30 7.73
CA VAL A 177 19.06 7.73 8.34
C VAL A 177 19.47 6.95 9.58
N LYS A 178 19.11 7.45 10.77
CA LYS A 178 19.28 6.72 12.03
C LYS A 178 18.13 5.72 12.22
N ILE A 179 18.42 4.56 12.81
CA ILE A 179 17.42 3.55 13.20
C ILE A 179 16.44 4.20 14.20
N ASN A 180 15.14 3.95 14.03
CA ASN A 180 14.03 4.56 14.78
C ASN A 180 13.88 6.08 14.63
N SER A 181 14.36 6.67 13.52
CA SER A 181 14.18 8.10 13.21
C SER A 181 13.00 8.38 12.28
N GLY A 182 12.49 9.61 12.28
CA GLY A 182 11.45 10.07 11.35
C GLY A 182 11.85 9.91 9.87
N ALA A 183 13.14 9.93 9.55
CA ALA A 183 13.63 9.65 8.19
C ALA A 183 13.36 8.19 7.76
N GLN A 184 13.46 7.21 8.67
CA GLN A 184 13.11 5.81 8.39
C GLN A 184 11.60 5.67 8.17
N LEU A 185 10.79 6.41 8.92
CA LEU A 185 9.33 6.42 8.75
C LEU A 185 8.91 7.03 7.40
N LEU A 186 9.59 8.06 6.91
CA LEU A 186 9.34 8.58 5.55
C LEU A 186 9.71 7.57 4.46
N LEU A 187 10.78 6.79 4.65
CA LEU A 187 11.13 5.69 3.73
C LEU A 187 10.05 4.60 3.72
N LEU A 188 9.48 4.26 4.88
CA LEU A 188 8.35 3.32 4.99
C LEU A 188 7.11 3.86 4.27
N PHE A 189 6.80 5.15 4.45
CA PHE A 189 5.68 5.75 3.73
C PHE A 189 5.90 5.79 2.22
N ARG A 190 7.15 5.98 1.78
CA ARG A 190 7.53 5.85 0.37
C ARG A 190 7.24 4.45 -0.17
N ALA A 191 7.48 3.40 0.63
CA ALA A 191 7.18 2.01 0.25
C ALA A 191 5.67 1.73 0.07
N MET A 192 4.78 2.64 0.49
CA MET A 192 3.33 2.52 0.25
C MET A 192 2.90 2.96 -1.15
N ARG A 193 3.78 3.47 -2.01
CA ARG A 193 3.43 3.89 -3.39
C ARG A 193 2.63 2.85 -4.19
N PRO A 194 2.86 1.52 -4.10
CA PRO A 194 2.03 0.53 -4.79
C PRO A 194 0.53 0.61 -4.42
N LEU A 195 0.17 1.09 -3.22
CA LEU A 195 -1.24 1.31 -2.84
C LEU A 195 -1.94 2.31 -3.75
N ARG A 196 -1.21 3.15 -4.47
CA ARG A 196 -1.78 4.05 -5.47
C ARG A 196 -2.46 3.27 -6.60
N ILE A 197 -1.93 2.12 -7.01
CA ILE A 197 -2.55 1.26 -8.04
C ILE A 197 -3.95 0.84 -7.62
N TYR A 198 -4.16 0.53 -6.34
CA TYR A 198 -5.48 0.24 -5.78
C TYR A 198 -6.46 1.41 -5.94
N THR A 199 -5.99 2.65 -5.75
CA THR A 199 -6.84 3.85 -5.87
C THR A 199 -7.17 4.22 -7.32
N LEU A 200 -6.26 3.95 -8.26
CA LEU A 200 -6.47 4.24 -9.68
C LEU A 200 -7.35 3.17 -10.33
N VAL A 201 -7.08 1.88 -10.11
CA VAL A 201 -7.78 0.80 -10.82
C VAL A 201 -9.16 0.54 -10.20
N PRO A 202 -10.27 0.86 -10.90
CA PRO A 202 -11.62 0.81 -10.35
C PRO A 202 -12.05 -0.62 -9.97
N HIS A 203 -11.48 -1.63 -10.65
CA HIS A 203 -11.70 -3.03 -10.33
C HIS A 203 -11.17 -3.38 -8.94
N ILE A 204 -9.89 -3.05 -8.66
CA ILE A 204 -9.28 -3.32 -7.35
C ILE A 204 -9.98 -2.49 -6.27
N ARG A 205 -10.37 -1.24 -6.58
CA ARG A 205 -11.17 -0.41 -5.69
C ARG A 205 -12.46 -1.10 -5.25
N ARG A 206 -13.20 -1.67 -6.20
CA ARG A 206 -14.45 -2.41 -5.90
C ARG A 206 -14.16 -3.60 -4.98
N VAL A 207 -13.12 -4.38 -5.27
CA VAL A 207 -12.76 -5.55 -4.46
C VAL A 207 -12.51 -5.18 -3.00
N VAL A 208 -11.76 -4.11 -2.72
CA VAL A 208 -11.53 -3.68 -1.32
C VAL A 208 -12.79 -3.12 -0.68
N VAL A 209 -13.63 -2.40 -1.43
CA VAL A 209 -14.92 -1.94 -0.89
C VAL A 209 -15.81 -3.14 -0.51
N GLU A 210 -15.87 -4.18 -1.33
CA GLU A 210 -16.59 -5.41 -0.99
C GLU A 210 -15.95 -6.12 0.22
N LEU A 211 -14.62 -6.17 0.31
CA LEU A 211 -13.91 -6.70 1.48
C LEU A 211 -14.25 -5.92 2.76
N CYS A 212 -14.26 -4.59 2.68
CA CYS A 212 -14.59 -3.72 3.82
C CYS A 212 -16.05 -3.86 4.28
N LYS A 213 -16.99 -4.25 3.40
CA LYS A 213 -18.37 -4.55 3.83
C LYS A 213 -18.44 -5.72 4.79
N GLY A 214 -17.57 -6.72 4.63
CA GLY A 214 -17.45 -7.87 5.54
C GLY A 214 -16.66 -7.56 6.82
N PHE A 215 -16.09 -6.36 6.95
CA PHE A 215 -15.18 -6.05 8.06
C PHE A 215 -15.84 -6.15 9.44
N LYS A 216 -17.13 -5.85 9.56
CA LYS A 216 -17.86 -5.95 10.83
C LYS A 216 -17.86 -7.39 11.37
N GLU A 217 -18.08 -8.38 10.53
CA GLU A 217 -18.08 -9.79 10.93
C GLU A 217 -16.67 -10.27 11.26
N ILE A 218 -15.68 -9.87 10.44
CA ILE A 218 -14.26 -10.18 10.71
C ILE A 218 -13.85 -9.61 12.07
N MET A 219 -14.18 -8.35 12.37
CA MET A 219 -13.88 -7.73 13.66
C MET A 219 -14.53 -8.47 14.84
N LEU A 220 -15.77 -8.95 14.69
CA LEU A 220 -16.42 -9.74 15.74
C LEU A 220 -15.65 -11.02 16.05
N VAL A 221 -15.25 -11.77 15.01
CA VAL A 221 -14.45 -13.00 15.16
C VAL A 221 -13.07 -12.68 15.73
N THR A 222 -12.42 -11.60 15.29
CA THR A 222 -11.13 -11.16 15.83
C THR A 222 -11.22 -10.81 17.31
N VAL A 223 -12.27 -10.12 17.75
CA VAL A 223 -12.49 -9.82 19.18
C VAL A 223 -12.68 -11.09 19.99
N LEU A 224 -13.46 -12.06 19.50
CA LEU A 224 -13.63 -13.35 20.16
C LEU A 224 -12.29 -14.11 20.30
N LEU A 225 -11.49 -14.14 19.23
CA LEU A 225 -10.15 -14.74 19.26
C LEU A 225 -9.22 -14.01 20.23
N PHE A 226 -9.29 -12.68 20.30
CA PHE A 226 -8.50 -11.90 21.25
C PHE A 226 -8.88 -12.22 22.71
N VAL A 227 -10.18 -12.34 23.01
CA VAL A 227 -10.65 -12.75 24.35
C VAL A 227 -10.18 -14.15 24.69
N LEU A 228 -10.27 -15.09 23.74
CA LEU A 228 -9.77 -16.46 23.93
C LEU A 228 -8.27 -16.48 24.21
N MET A 229 -7.48 -15.77 23.39
CA MET A 229 -6.04 -15.63 23.59
C MET A 229 -5.73 -14.99 24.95
N PHE A 230 -6.51 -14.00 25.39
CA PHE A 230 -6.32 -13.34 26.67
C PHE A 230 -6.56 -14.28 27.87
N ILE A 231 -7.60 -15.12 27.82
CA ILE A 231 -7.88 -16.12 28.88
C ILE A 231 -6.73 -17.12 28.97
N PHE A 232 -6.30 -17.69 27.84
CA PHE A 232 -5.18 -18.65 27.81
C PHE A 232 -3.85 -18.00 28.20
N ALA A 233 -3.60 -16.77 27.77
CA ALA A 233 -2.40 -16.03 28.17
C ALA A 233 -2.39 -15.78 29.69
N SER A 234 -3.52 -15.36 30.27
CA SER A 234 -3.64 -15.15 31.72
C SER A 234 -3.43 -16.43 32.51
N PHE A 235 -4.00 -17.54 32.03
CA PHE A 235 -3.80 -18.86 32.62
C PHE A 235 -2.34 -19.34 32.49
N GLY A 236 -1.73 -19.16 31.32
CA GLY A 236 -0.34 -19.50 31.04
C GLY A 236 0.64 -18.73 31.93
N VAL A 237 0.41 -17.43 32.13
CA VAL A 237 1.23 -16.60 33.03
C VAL A 237 1.09 -17.06 34.49
N GLN A 238 -0.10 -17.44 34.95
CA GLN A 238 -0.29 -17.93 36.32
C GLN A 238 0.42 -19.27 36.57
N ILE A 239 0.43 -20.18 35.60
CA ILE A 239 1.03 -21.51 35.78
C ILE A 239 2.53 -21.50 35.54
N ALA A 240 2.97 -20.88 34.43
CA ALA A 240 4.32 -20.97 33.90
C ALA A 240 5.12 -19.67 34.05
N GLY A 241 4.54 -18.62 34.65
CA GLY A 241 5.23 -17.36 34.92
C GLY A 241 6.51 -17.58 35.73
N GLY A 242 7.65 -17.23 35.13
CA GLY A 242 8.97 -17.38 35.74
C GLY A 242 9.54 -18.80 35.78
N LYS A 243 8.80 -19.83 35.34
CA LYS A 243 9.23 -21.24 35.41
C LYS A 243 9.80 -21.79 34.10
N LEU A 244 9.76 -21.01 33.02
CA LEU A 244 10.27 -21.39 31.70
C LEU A 244 11.75 -21.06 31.49
N ALA A 245 12.40 -20.45 32.48
CA ALA A 245 13.82 -20.15 32.37
C ALA A 245 14.66 -21.40 32.67
N LYS A 246 15.68 -21.64 31.86
CA LYS A 246 16.59 -22.78 31.97
C LYS A 246 18.01 -22.33 31.60
N CYS A 247 19.01 -23.04 32.12
CA CYS A 247 20.37 -22.94 31.62
C CYS A 247 20.45 -23.48 30.18
N ASN A 248 21.29 -22.87 29.33
CA ASN A 248 21.62 -23.44 28.01
C ASN A 248 22.25 -24.84 28.10
N ASP A 249 23.00 -25.12 29.17
CA ASP A 249 23.61 -26.41 29.41
C ASP A 249 22.57 -27.39 30.02
N ASN A 250 22.28 -28.48 29.30
CA ASN A 250 21.32 -29.49 29.76
C ASN A 250 21.78 -30.28 30.97
N ASN A 251 23.08 -30.27 31.29
CA ASN A 251 23.63 -30.97 32.45
C ASN A 251 23.37 -30.21 33.77
N ILE A 252 22.99 -28.93 33.69
CA ILE A 252 22.78 -28.06 34.85
C ILE A 252 21.30 -27.77 35.01
N THR A 253 20.74 -28.14 36.18
CA THR A 253 19.33 -27.91 36.50
C THR A 253 19.10 -26.67 37.35
N ASN A 254 20.02 -26.35 38.25
CA ASN A 254 19.88 -25.24 39.19
C ASN A 254 20.44 -23.94 38.61
N GLN A 255 19.81 -22.82 38.98
CA GLN A 255 20.24 -21.50 38.54
C GLN A 255 21.61 -21.11 39.12
N GLU A 256 21.89 -21.48 40.37
CA GLU A 256 23.14 -21.14 41.07
C GLU A 256 24.37 -21.79 40.40
N ASP A 257 24.18 -22.99 39.84
CA ASP A 257 25.22 -23.77 39.16
C ASP A 257 25.41 -23.34 37.68
N CYS A 258 24.53 -22.49 37.15
CA CYS A 258 24.58 -22.01 35.76
C CYS A 258 25.60 -20.86 35.60
N THR A 259 26.85 -21.12 35.99
CA THR A 259 27.98 -20.19 35.86
C THR A 259 29.16 -20.85 35.13
N GLY A 260 30.02 -20.04 34.52
CA GLY A 260 31.18 -20.52 33.75
C GLY A 260 30.91 -20.71 32.25
N THR A 261 31.69 -21.58 31.62
CA THR A 261 31.65 -21.83 30.16
C THR A 261 31.51 -23.32 29.87
N PHE A 262 30.86 -23.67 28.77
CA PHE A 262 30.73 -25.06 28.33
C PHE A 262 30.83 -25.17 26.81
N TRP A 263 31.05 -26.39 26.31
CA TRP A 263 31.11 -26.69 24.88
C TRP A 263 29.70 -26.91 24.33
N GLN A 264 29.22 -26.00 23.48
CA GLN A 264 27.94 -26.11 22.79
C GLN A 264 28.15 -26.69 21.39
N LYS A 265 27.42 -27.77 21.08
CA LYS A 265 27.39 -28.35 19.73
C LYS A 265 26.67 -27.40 18.76
N VAL A 266 27.30 -27.08 17.63
CA VAL A 266 26.68 -26.28 16.57
C VAL A 266 26.00 -27.21 15.58
N PHE A 267 24.68 -27.09 15.45
CA PHE A 267 23.92 -27.88 14.50
C PHE A 267 24.19 -27.39 13.07
N VAL A 268 24.95 -28.18 12.31
CA VAL A 268 25.23 -27.93 10.88
C VAL A 268 23.97 -28.17 10.04
N THR A 269 23.16 -29.16 10.41
CA THR A 269 21.88 -29.49 9.77
C THR A 269 20.81 -29.74 10.83
N ARG A 270 19.55 -29.37 10.54
CA ARG A 270 18.39 -29.71 11.39
C ARG A 270 17.86 -31.12 11.12
N LEU A 271 18.32 -31.77 10.04
CA LEU A 271 17.93 -33.12 9.66
C LEU A 271 18.59 -34.16 10.57
N ASP A 272 17.91 -35.27 10.83
CA ASP A 272 18.49 -36.43 11.51
C ASP A 272 19.41 -37.18 10.54
N VAL A 273 20.69 -36.79 10.56
CA VAL A 273 21.75 -37.43 9.79
C VAL A 273 22.49 -38.45 10.69
N TYR A 274 23.01 -39.51 10.08
CA TYR A 274 23.89 -40.45 10.77
C TYR A 274 25.08 -39.72 11.42
N GLY A 275 25.31 -39.97 12.70
CA GLY A 275 26.38 -39.30 13.47
C GLY A 275 26.00 -37.95 14.10
N LYS A 276 24.70 -37.59 14.15
CA LYS A 276 24.18 -36.36 14.79
C LYS A 276 24.71 -36.09 16.21
N ASN A 277 25.03 -37.15 16.95
CA ASN A 277 25.53 -37.07 18.32
C ASN A 277 27.05 -37.21 18.44
N ASP A 278 27.76 -37.48 17.33
CA ASP A 278 29.20 -37.72 17.35
C ASP A 278 29.95 -36.40 17.53
N ASP A 279 30.76 -36.33 18.58
CA ASP A 279 31.54 -35.14 18.97
C ASP A 279 32.63 -34.78 17.95
N VAL A 280 33.02 -35.74 17.11
CA VAL A 280 34.03 -35.58 16.05
C VAL A 280 33.41 -35.02 14.76
N LEU A 281 32.14 -35.34 14.51
CA LEU A 281 31.46 -34.99 13.26
C LEU A 281 30.83 -33.60 13.30
N HIS A 282 30.54 -33.09 14.50
CA HIS A 282 29.91 -31.78 14.70
C HIS A 282 30.83 -30.80 15.43
N PRO A 283 31.02 -29.58 14.88
CA PRO A 283 31.85 -28.56 15.52
C PRO A 283 31.22 -28.11 16.84
N GLN A 284 32.07 -27.93 17.85
CA GLN A 284 31.70 -27.39 19.16
C GLN A 284 32.36 -26.02 19.36
N ILE A 285 31.65 -25.11 20.02
CA ILE A 285 32.16 -23.80 20.38
C ILE A 285 32.01 -23.56 21.88
N LEU A 286 33.00 -22.91 22.48
CA LEU A 286 32.97 -22.54 23.88
C LEU A 286 32.06 -21.32 24.06
N VAL A 287 30.99 -21.46 24.84
CA VAL A 287 30.02 -20.39 25.12
C VAL A 287 29.80 -20.22 26.62
N PRO A 288 29.47 -19.01 27.09
CA PRO A 288 29.12 -18.79 28.49
C PRO A 288 27.81 -19.50 28.83
N ARG A 289 27.72 -20.03 30.04
CA ARG A 289 26.45 -20.47 30.62
C ARG A 289 25.58 -19.26 30.92
N ALA A 290 24.33 -19.32 30.51
CA ALA A 290 23.38 -18.25 30.72
C ALA A 290 22.01 -18.85 31.08
N TRP A 291 21.35 -18.21 32.05
CA TRP A 291 19.99 -18.51 32.44
C TRP A 291 19.04 -17.57 31.70
N TYR A 292 18.29 -18.09 30.73
CA TYR A 292 17.37 -17.30 29.92
C TYR A 292 16.02 -17.99 29.82
N LEU A 293 15.00 -17.19 29.51
CA LEU A 293 13.66 -17.71 29.25
C LEU A 293 13.72 -18.58 27.99
N PHE A 294 13.31 -19.84 28.10
CA PHE A 294 13.26 -20.73 26.96
C PHE A 294 12.23 -20.19 25.96
N GLU A 295 12.70 -19.57 24.88
CA GLU A 295 11.83 -19.21 23.76
C GLU A 295 11.37 -20.50 23.08
N LEU A 296 10.07 -20.77 23.15
CA LEU A 296 9.40 -21.74 22.28
C LEU A 296 9.49 -21.21 20.84
N VAL A 297 10.54 -21.59 20.11
CA VAL A 297 10.63 -21.45 18.65
C VAL A 297 10.29 -22.77 17.98
#